data_AF-A0A4R3UW74-F1
#
_entry.id   AF-A0A4R3UW74-F1
#
_cell.length_a   1.000
_cell.length_b   1.000
_cell.length_c   1.000
_cell.angle_alpha   90.00
_cell.angle_beta   90.00
_cell.angle_gamma   90.00
#
_symmetry.space_group_name_H-M   'P 1'
#
loop_
_entity.id
_entity.type
_entity.pdbx_description
1 polymer ?
#
loop_
_entity_poly.entity_id
_entity_poly.type
_entity_poly.pdbx_seq_one_letter_code
_entity_poly.pdbx_strand_id
1 'polypeptide(L)'
;MLRHSMLTAALLLAALASSAAGLKLRSAHDSEAEKQTVAQLERLLQANDLSRWTITHDIVVDETEIPHSHPVLTLHTRHLRDDELLLSTYVHEQMHWFLAAHPEQTAAAKTALRRLFPKIPVGFPEGSDGADGNYEHLLVVYLEYRADQRLMGELKAREVMQFWADDHYRWIYRQVLREPEKVGAVVKANGLIPGP
;
A
#
# COMPACT_ATOMS: atom_id res chain seq x y z
N MET A 1 14.58 -24.93 63.41
CA MET A 1 15.08 -25.21 62.05
C MET A 1 14.15 -24.54 61.04
N LEU A 2 14.74 -24.04 59.96
CA LEU A 2 14.30 -22.94 59.08
C LEU A 2 12.94 -23.11 58.37
N ARG A 3 12.16 -22.02 58.36
CA ARG A 3 11.09 -21.67 57.40
C ARG A 3 11.64 -21.56 55.98
N HIS A 4 10.99 -22.10 54.96
CA HIS A 4 11.08 -21.56 53.59
C HIS A 4 9.74 -21.72 52.87
N SER A 5 8.94 -20.66 52.89
CA SER A 5 7.84 -20.43 51.95
C SER A 5 8.43 -20.15 50.57
N MET A 6 8.04 -20.91 49.55
CA MET A 6 8.39 -20.59 48.16
C MET A 6 7.39 -19.57 47.61
N LEU A 7 7.88 -18.37 47.30
CA LEU A 7 7.17 -17.37 46.51
C LEU A 7 7.12 -17.83 45.05
N THR A 8 5.92 -17.91 44.50
CA THR A 8 5.68 -18.00 43.05
C THR A 8 5.88 -16.60 42.45
N ALA A 9 6.92 -16.42 41.65
CA ALA A 9 7.13 -15.20 40.87
C ALA A 9 6.24 -15.24 39.62
N ALA A 10 5.26 -14.34 39.55
CA ALA A 10 4.52 -14.09 38.32
C ALA A 10 5.39 -13.25 37.37
N LEU A 11 5.79 -13.83 36.23
CA LEU A 11 6.47 -13.12 35.16
C LEU A 11 5.42 -12.31 34.37
N LEU A 12 5.35 -11.01 34.61
CA LEU A 12 4.67 -10.06 33.72
C LEU A 12 5.56 -9.85 32.49
N LEU A 13 5.24 -10.50 31.37
CA LEU A 13 5.75 -10.06 30.07
C LEU A 13 5.04 -8.75 29.72
N ALA A 14 5.69 -7.63 30.00
CA ALA A 14 5.36 -6.38 29.33
C ALA A 14 5.71 -6.54 27.85
N ALA A 15 4.70 -6.54 26.99
CA ALA A 15 4.91 -6.41 25.55
C ALA A 15 5.55 -5.04 25.31
N LEU A 16 6.84 -5.01 25.01
CA LEU A 16 7.47 -3.83 24.46
C LEU A 16 6.81 -3.60 23.10
N ALA A 17 6.02 -2.53 22.99
CA ALA A 17 5.60 -1.99 21.71
C ALA A 17 6.88 -1.56 20.98
N SER A 18 7.42 -2.44 20.14
CA SER A 18 8.49 -2.07 19.23
C SER A 18 7.88 -1.11 18.22
N SER A 19 8.26 0.16 18.27
CA SER A 19 8.01 1.08 17.15
C SER A 19 8.55 0.41 15.89
N ALA A 20 7.66 0.04 14.97
CA ALA A 20 8.06 -0.36 13.64
C ALA A 20 8.77 0.85 13.02
N ALA A 21 10.09 0.73 12.85
CA ALA A 21 10.95 1.61 12.06
C ALA A 21 10.50 3.10 11.96
N GLY A 22 10.41 3.82 13.09
CA GLY A 22 10.22 5.29 13.08
C GLY A 22 8.92 5.81 12.41
N LEU A 23 7.98 4.93 12.07
CA LEU A 23 6.69 5.31 11.50
C LEU A 23 5.76 5.89 12.58
N LYS A 24 5.02 6.93 12.22
CA LYS A 24 3.97 7.54 13.04
C LYS A 24 2.60 7.05 12.55
N LEU A 25 2.13 5.96 13.15
CA LEU A 25 0.79 5.42 12.90
C LEU A 25 -0.17 5.93 13.97
N ARG A 26 -1.36 6.36 13.57
CA ARG A 26 -2.43 6.78 14.50
C ARG A 26 -3.81 6.46 13.97
N SER A 27 -4.76 6.27 14.88
CA SER A 27 -6.19 6.32 14.62
C SER A 27 -6.65 7.78 14.48
N ALA A 28 -7.64 8.04 13.62
CA ALA A 28 -8.28 9.35 13.47
C ALA A 28 -9.31 9.61 14.58
N HIS A 29 -10.07 8.57 14.95
CA HIS A 29 -11.25 8.63 15.83
C HIS A 29 -11.12 7.76 17.08
N ASP A 30 -10.02 7.01 17.23
CA ASP A 30 -9.79 6.05 18.31
C ASP A 30 -10.88 4.95 18.41
N SER A 31 -11.55 4.65 17.29
CA SER A 31 -12.49 3.54 17.21
C SER A 31 -11.75 2.21 17.42
N GLU A 32 -12.45 1.18 17.91
CA GLU A 32 -11.85 -0.14 18.07
C GLU A 32 -11.41 -0.74 16.73
N ALA A 33 -12.12 -0.43 15.63
CA ALA A 33 -11.74 -0.90 14.30
C ALA A 33 -10.46 -0.21 13.80
N GLU A 34 -10.32 1.10 14.01
CA GLU A 34 -9.10 1.84 13.65
C GLU A 34 -7.90 1.36 14.47
N LYS A 35 -8.04 1.21 15.79
CA LYS A 35 -6.97 0.69 16.66
C LYS A 35 -6.53 -0.71 16.26
N GLN A 36 -7.47 -1.59 15.92
CA GLN A 36 -7.14 -2.94 15.44
C GLN A 36 -6.46 -2.91 14.08
N THR A 37 -6.85 -2.00 13.19
CA THR A 37 -6.22 -1.82 11.88
C THR A 37 -4.80 -1.25 12.02
N VAL A 38 -4.58 -0.29 12.94
CA VAL A 38 -3.24 0.21 13.30
C VAL A 38 -2.38 -0.94 13.80
N ALA A 39 -2.86 -1.74 14.76
CA ALA A 39 -2.10 -2.89 15.28
C ALA A 39 -1.82 -3.96 14.22
N GLN A 40 -2.78 -4.21 13.31
CA GLN A 40 -2.58 -5.09 12.15
C GLN A 40 -1.48 -4.55 11.24
N LEU A 41 -1.52 -3.26 10.90
CA LEU A 41 -0.51 -2.63 10.07
C LEU A 41 0.87 -2.68 10.75
N GLU A 42 0.98 -2.30 12.02
CA GLU A 42 2.25 -2.40 12.77
C GLU A 42 2.84 -3.80 12.70
N ARG A 43 2.03 -4.84 12.90
CA ARG A 43 2.45 -6.24 12.78
C ARG A 43 2.96 -6.56 11.37
N LEU A 44 2.28 -6.10 10.33
CA LEU A 44 2.70 -6.28 8.93
C LEU A 44 4.00 -5.56 8.63
N LEU A 45 4.17 -4.32 9.12
CA LEU A 45 5.37 -3.52 8.94
C LEU A 45 6.59 -4.12 9.66
N GLN A 46 6.38 -4.80 10.79
CA GLN A 46 7.44 -5.53 11.49
C GLN A 46 7.80 -6.86 10.82
N ALA A 47 6.82 -7.54 10.21
CA ALA A 47 7.01 -8.85 9.60
C ALA A 47 7.65 -8.81 8.20
N ASN A 48 7.65 -7.64 7.55
CA ASN A 48 8.12 -7.46 6.18
C ASN A 48 9.20 -6.37 6.11
N ASP A 49 10.24 -6.59 5.29
CA ASP A 49 11.16 -5.51 4.92
C ASP A 49 10.50 -4.61 3.86
N LEU A 50 9.96 -3.48 4.30
CA LEU A 50 9.25 -2.51 3.46
C LEU A 50 10.07 -1.26 3.14
N SER A 51 11.35 -1.21 3.56
CA SER A 51 12.22 -0.03 3.44
C SER A 51 12.19 0.62 2.05
N ARG A 52 12.21 -0.20 0.99
CA ARG A 52 12.11 0.22 -0.42
C ARG A 52 10.79 0.91 -0.81
N TRP A 53 9.69 0.54 -0.16
CA TRP A 53 8.34 1.00 -0.50
C TRP A 53 7.74 1.94 0.55
N THR A 54 8.46 2.27 1.62
CA THR A 54 8.05 3.26 2.61
C THR A 54 8.62 4.63 2.24
N ILE A 55 7.79 5.51 1.67
CA ILE A 55 8.20 6.86 1.25
C ILE A 55 7.84 7.89 2.33
N THR A 56 6.58 7.91 2.76
CA THR A 56 6.14 8.69 3.91
C THR A 56 6.06 7.84 5.17
N HIS A 57 6.28 8.49 6.31
CA HIS A 57 6.26 7.85 7.63
C HIS A 57 5.06 8.28 8.49
N ASP A 58 4.27 9.26 8.03
CA ASP A 58 3.08 9.74 8.73
C ASP A 58 1.84 9.08 8.13
N ILE A 59 1.18 8.22 8.92
CA ILE A 59 0.06 7.37 8.48
C ILE A 59 -1.11 7.51 9.45
N VAL A 60 -2.30 7.68 8.89
CA VAL A 60 -3.56 7.72 9.63
C VAL A 60 -4.44 6.56 9.19
N VAL A 61 -5.09 5.90 10.15
CA VAL A 61 -6.22 5.03 9.87
C VAL A 61 -7.50 5.79 10.18
N ASP A 62 -8.37 5.92 9.19
CA ASP A 62 -9.64 6.65 9.27
C ASP A 62 -10.77 5.79 8.68
N GLU A 63 -11.75 5.41 9.49
CA GLU A 63 -12.90 4.60 9.06
C GLU A 63 -14.00 5.39 8.31
N THR A 64 -13.82 6.69 8.13
CA THR A 64 -14.80 7.58 7.48
C THR A 64 -14.33 8.08 6.12
N GLU A 65 -13.06 7.90 5.80
CA GLU A 65 -12.41 8.37 4.57
C GLU A 65 -12.10 7.23 3.60
N ILE A 66 -12.08 7.53 2.31
CA ILE A 66 -11.50 6.60 1.33
C ILE A 66 -9.97 6.62 1.46
N PRO A 67 -9.26 5.50 1.22
CA PRO A 67 -7.80 5.51 1.19
C PRO A 67 -7.27 6.56 0.22
N HIS A 68 -6.23 7.28 0.65
CA HIS A 68 -5.56 8.30 -0.16
C HIS A 68 -4.17 8.63 0.40
N SER A 69 -3.27 9.08 -0.47
CA SER A 69 -1.89 9.36 -0.07
C SER A 69 -1.68 10.76 0.50
N HIS A 70 -2.43 11.79 0.08
CA HIS A 70 -2.18 13.20 0.40
C HIS A 70 -3.35 13.87 1.14
N PRO A 71 -3.09 14.83 2.06
CA PRO A 71 -1.77 15.35 2.46
C PRO A 71 -1.03 14.45 3.46
N VAL A 72 -1.73 13.47 4.04
CA VAL A 72 -1.19 12.42 4.90
C VAL A 72 -1.69 11.09 4.34
N LEU A 73 -0.88 10.04 4.43
CA LEU A 73 -1.30 8.72 3.98
C LEU A 73 -2.41 8.21 4.89
N THR A 74 -3.61 8.06 4.34
CA THR A 74 -4.81 7.63 5.05
C THR A 74 -5.23 6.26 4.55
N LEU A 75 -5.44 5.31 5.46
CA LEU A 75 -5.96 3.98 5.19
C LEU A 75 -7.33 3.79 5.84
N HIS A 76 -8.21 3.03 5.20
CA HIS A 76 -9.53 2.70 5.73
C HIS A 76 -9.53 1.34 6.45
N THR A 77 -10.48 1.14 7.37
CA THR A 77 -10.64 -0.10 8.15
C THR A 77 -11.25 -1.27 7.36
N ARG A 78 -11.51 -1.11 6.05
CA ARG A 78 -12.22 -2.10 5.21
C ARG A 78 -11.47 -3.44 5.06
N HIS A 79 -10.17 -3.44 5.34
CA HIS A 79 -9.29 -4.62 5.29
C HIS A 79 -8.84 -5.09 6.67
N LEU A 80 -9.57 -4.70 7.71
CA LEU A 80 -9.39 -5.29 9.02
C LEU A 80 -9.59 -6.81 8.94
N ARG A 81 -8.57 -7.57 9.40
CA ARG A 81 -8.41 -9.04 9.32
C ARG A 81 -8.03 -9.59 7.95
N ASP A 82 -7.78 -8.73 6.97
CA ASP A 82 -7.20 -9.11 5.68
C ASP A 82 -5.82 -8.48 5.52
N ASP A 83 -4.79 -9.28 5.82
CA ASP A 83 -3.40 -8.84 5.83
C ASP A 83 -2.90 -8.46 4.43
N GLU A 84 -3.33 -9.20 3.41
CA GLU A 84 -2.83 -9.05 2.04
C GLU A 84 -3.40 -7.78 1.41
N LEU A 85 -4.71 -7.54 1.55
CA LEU A 85 -5.35 -6.32 1.04
C LEU A 85 -4.93 -5.07 1.81
N LEU A 86 -4.74 -5.16 3.14
CA LEU A 86 -4.24 -4.00 3.91
C LEU A 86 -2.81 -3.65 3.49
N LEU A 87 -1.94 -4.66 3.31
CA LEU A 87 -0.56 -4.43 2.88
C LEU A 87 -0.48 -3.87 1.46
N SER A 88 -1.28 -4.38 0.52
CA SER A 88 -1.34 -3.83 -0.85
C SER A 88 -1.85 -2.40 -0.86
N THR A 89 -2.90 -2.08 -0.09
CA THR A 89 -3.41 -0.70 0.03
C THR A 89 -2.33 0.24 0.61
N TYR A 90 -1.60 -0.20 1.64
CA TYR A 90 -0.48 0.58 2.19
C TYR A 90 0.56 0.90 1.13
N VAL A 91 1.00 -0.11 0.36
CA VAL A 91 1.97 0.08 -0.71
C VAL A 91 1.42 0.98 -1.81
N HIS A 92 0.17 0.80 -2.22
CA HIS A 92 -0.50 1.61 -3.24
C HIS A 92 -0.38 3.10 -2.92
N GLU A 93 -0.74 3.49 -1.69
CA GLU A 93 -0.67 4.89 -1.27
C GLU A 93 0.77 5.39 -1.14
N GLN A 94 1.73 4.52 -0.77
CA GLN A 94 3.15 4.88 -0.80
C GLN A 94 3.66 5.10 -2.22
N MET A 95 3.15 4.37 -3.22
CA MET A 95 3.56 4.56 -4.61
C MET A 95 3.06 5.89 -5.19
N HIS A 96 1.92 6.41 -4.72
CA HIS A 96 1.53 7.79 -5.01
C HIS A 96 2.56 8.80 -4.47
N TRP A 97 3.04 8.65 -3.23
CA TRP A 97 4.12 9.48 -2.69
C TRP A 97 5.42 9.34 -3.50
N PHE A 98 5.78 8.12 -3.92
CA PHE A 98 6.96 7.89 -4.76
C PHE A 98 6.86 8.67 -6.08
N LEU A 99 5.72 8.59 -6.78
CA LEU A 99 5.53 9.29 -8.04
C LEU A 99 5.52 10.82 -7.86
N ALA A 100 4.93 11.32 -6.77
CA ALA A 100 4.92 12.74 -6.42
C ALA A 100 6.34 13.29 -6.15
N ALA A 101 7.24 12.47 -5.60
CA ALA A 101 8.65 12.82 -5.41
C ALA A 101 9.47 12.82 -6.71
N HIS A 102 8.92 12.29 -7.81
CA HIS A 102 9.60 12.19 -9.12
C HIS A 102 8.75 12.83 -10.24
N PRO A 103 8.37 14.11 -10.15
CA PRO A 103 7.34 14.71 -10.99
C PRO A 103 7.70 14.72 -12.49
N GLU A 104 8.97 14.95 -12.83
CA GLU A 104 9.42 14.98 -14.23
C GLU A 104 9.36 13.58 -14.87
N GLN A 105 9.86 12.57 -14.16
CA GLN A 105 9.84 11.17 -14.59
C GLN A 105 8.40 10.67 -14.70
N THR A 106 7.55 10.99 -13.72
CA THR A 106 6.12 10.66 -13.71
C THR A 106 5.40 11.29 -14.91
N ALA A 107 5.63 12.57 -15.20
CA ALA A 107 5.04 13.25 -16.35
C ALA A 107 5.47 12.64 -17.70
N ALA A 108 6.76 12.29 -17.83
CA ALA A 108 7.30 11.62 -19.01
C ALA A 108 6.69 10.21 -19.19
N ALA A 109 6.58 9.45 -18.10
CA ALA A 109 5.96 8.12 -18.10
C ALA A 109 4.47 8.18 -18.48
N LYS A 110 3.69 9.13 -17.91
CA LYS A 110 2.28 9.36 -18.28
C LYS A 110 2.14 9.70 -19.77
N THR A 111 3.07 10.50 -20.32
CA THR A 111 3.09 10.82 -21.76
C THR A 111 3.36 9.60 -22.63
N ALA A 112 4.26 8.70 -22.21
CA ALA A 112 4.49 7.44 -22.90
C ALA A 112 3.27 6.50 -22.83
N LEU A 113 2.64 6.37 -21.65
CA LEU A 113 1.43 5.57 -21.49
C LEU A 113 0.26 6.06 -22.34
N ARG A 114 0.09 7.39 -22.51
CA ARG A 114 -0.90 7.97 -23.42
C ARG A 114 -0.77 7.49 -24.86
N ARG A 115 0.47 7.24 -25.32
CA ARG A 115 0.72 6.73 -26.68
C ARG A 115 0.38 5.25 -26.79
N LEU A 116 0.62 4.48 -25.73
CA LEU A 116 0.32 3.04 -25.67
C LEU A 116 -1.17 2.76 -25.49
N PHE A 117 -1.86 3.59 -24.69
CA PHE A 117 -3.24 3.40 -24.29
C PHE A 117 -4.07 4.67 -24.54
N PRO A 118 -4.24 5.11 -25.80
CA PRO A 118 -4.84 6.41 -26.12
C PRO A 118 -6.32 6.55 -25.73
N LYS A 119 -6.99 5.45 -25.36
CA LYS A 119 -8.40 5.40 -24.97
C LYS A 119 -8.55 4.83 -23.56
N ILE A 120 -7.91 5.48 -22.58
CA ILE A 120 -8.09 5.13 -21.17
C ILE A 120 -9.53 5.47 -20.75
N PRO A 121 -10.27 4.57 -20.08
CA PRO A 121 -11.59 4.89 -19.59
C PRO A 121 -11.51 5.94 -18.48
N VAL A 122 -12.57 6.73 -18.37
CA VAL A 122 -12.78 7.74 -17.33
C VAL A 122 -14.13 7.45 -16.70
N GLY A 123 -14.23 7.65 -15.39
CA GLY A 123 -15.43 7.38 -14.61
C GLY A 123 -15.40 6.01 -13.91
N PHE A 124 -15.93 6.01 -12.69
CA PHE A 124 -16.04 4.83 -11.85
C PHE A 124 -17.03 3.81 -12.45
N PRO A 125 -16.78 2.49 -12.37
CA PRO A 125 -15.67 1.82 -11.70
C PRO A 125 -14.46 1.54 -12.61
N GLU A 126 -14.50 1.89 -13.90
CA GLU A 126 -13.42 1.50 -14.82
C GLU A 126 -12.15 2.37 -14.67
N GLY A 127 -12.31 3.64 -14.29
CA GLY A 127 -11.23 4.56 -13.95
C GLY A 127 -11.66 5.60 -12.91
N SER A 128 -10.82 6.59 -12.65
CA SER A 128 -11.14 7.79 -11.85
C SER A 128 -11.76 8.89 -12.71
N ASP A 129 -11.99 10.06 -12.12
CA ASP A 129 -12.67 11.22 -12.73
C ASP A 129 -11.91 11.86 -13.90
N GLY A 130 -10.63 11.54 -14.09
CA GLY A 130 -9.80 12.16 -15.11
C GLY A 130 -8.80 11.21 -15.76
N ALA A 131 -8.60 11.38 -17.07
CA ALA A 131 -7.64 10.59 -17.82
C ALA A 131 -6.21 10.74 -17.29
N ASP A 132 -5.81 11.96 -16.89
CA ASP A 132 -4.46 12.20 -16.34
C ASP A 132 -4.21 11.40 -15.05
N GLY A 133 -5.17 11.39 -14.11
CA GLY A 133 -5.11 10.56 -12.91
C GLY A 133 -5.09 9.07 -13.23
N ASN A 134 -5.77 8.63 -14.29
CA ASN A 134 -5.78 7.21 -14.69
C ASN A 134 -4.44 6.74 -15.25
N TYR A 135 -3.71 7.60 -15.96
CA TYR A 135 -2.34 7.26 -16.39
C TYR A 135 -1.37 7.21 -15.22
N GLU A 136 -1.59 8.00 -14.18
CA GLU A 136 -0.82 7.89 -12.94
C GLU A 136 -1.14 6.58 -12.21
N HIS A 137 -2.41 6.22 -12.10
CA HIS A 137 -2.82 4.95 -11.49
C HIS A 137 -2.28 3.73 -12.24
N LEU A 138 -2.11 3.77 -13.56
CA LEU A 138 -1.40 2.68 -14.27
C LEU A 138 0.03 2.49 -13.76
N LEU A 139 0.73 3.58 -13.41
CA LEU A 139 2.08 3.50 -12.83
C LEU A 139 2.01 2.99 -11.39
N VAL A 140 1.11 3.52 -10.57
CA VAL A 140 0.90 3.12 -9.17
C VAL A 140 0.59 1.64 -9.08
N VAL A 141 -0.44 1.18 -9.80
CA VAL A 141 -0.91 -0.21 -9.77
C VAL A 141 0.15 -1.19 -10.30
N TYR A 142 0.99 -0.77 -11.25
CA TYR A 142 2.14 -1.59 -11.66
C TYR A 142 3.20 -1.69 -10.56
N LEU A 143 3.50 -0.60 -9.87
CA LEU A 143 4.48 -0.58 -8.79
C LEU A 143 3.98 -1.34 -7.56
N GLU A 144 2.68 -1.22 -7.25
CA GLU A 144 1.96 -2.03 -6.26
C GLU A 144 2.11 -3.51 -6.57
N TYR A 145 1.73 -3.95 -7.78
CA TYR A 145 1.83 -5.37 -8.15
C TYR A 145 3.27 -5.90 -7.98
N ARG A 146 4.27 -5.10 -8.36
CA ARG A 146 5.68 -5.48 -8.18
C ARG A 146 6.12 -5.59 -6.73
N ALA A 147 5.61 -4.73 -5.86
CA ALA A 147 5.87 -4.79 -4.43
C ALA A 147 5.20 -6.03 -3.84
N ASP A 148 3.93 -6.28 -4.16
CA ASP A 148 3.17 -7.44 -3.69
C ASP A 148 3.86 -8.74 -4.11
N GLN A 149 4.30 -8.84 -5.38
CA GLN A 149 5.07 -10.00 -5.84
C GLN A 149 6.29 -10.26 -4.97
N ARG A 150 6.94 -9.22 -4.44
CA ARG A 150 8.14 -9.34 -3.61
C ARG A 150 7.84 -9.61 -2.14
N LEU A 151 6.72 -9.09 -1.63
CA LEU A 151 6.30 -9.17 -0.23
C LEU A 151 5.55 -10.47 0.09
N MET A 152 4.60 -10.84 -0.77
CA MET A 152 3.69 -11.99 -0.54
C MET A 152 3.85 -13.12 -1.58
N GLY A 153 4.62 -12.89 -2.65
CA GLY A 153 4.83 -13.86 -3.72
C GLY A 153 3.78 -13.77 -4.84
N GLU A 154 4.10 -14.37 -5.99
CA GLU A 154 3.33 -14.22 -7.24
C GLU A 154 1.85 -14.58 -7.11
N LEU A 155 1.53 -15.71 -6.47
CA LEU A 155 0.16 -16.21 -6.39
C LEU A 155 -0.74 -15.22 -5.65
N LYS A 156 -0.33 -14.82 -4.44
CA LYS A 156 -1.07 -13.89 -3.59
C LYS A 156 -1.16 -12.49 -4.20
N ALA A 157 -0.06 -12.00 -4.77
CA ALA A 157 -0.05 -10.73 -5.48
C ALA A 157 -1.06 -10.72 -6.64
N ARG A 158 -1.16 -11.83 -7.38
CA ARG A 158 -2.15 -11.96 -8.46
C ARG A 158 -3.58 -12.03 -7.92
N GLU A 159 -3.83 -12.71 -6.81
CA GLU A 159 -5.16 -12.77 -6.16
C GLU A 159 -5.62 -11.39 -5.68
N VAL A 160 -4.73 -10.62 -5.04
CA VAL A 160 -4.97 -9.22 -4.63
C VAL A 160 -5.31 -8.35 -5.83
N MET A 161 -4.50 -8.41 -6.89
CA MET A 161 -4.73 -7.63 -8.11
C MET A 161 -6.03 -8.02 -8.82
N GLN A 162 -6.44 -9.29 -8.74
CA GLN A 162 -7.72 -9.77 -9.27
C GLN A 162 -8.91 -9.29 -8.44
N PHE A 163 -8.78 -9.29 -7.11
CA PHE A 163 -9.77 -8.71 -6.22
C PHE A 163 -10.02 -7.23 -6.61
N TRP A 164 -8.95 -6.45 -6.75
CA TRP A 164 -9.06 -5.04 -7.11
C TRP A 164 -9.59 -4.81 -8.53
N ALA A 165 -9.24 -5.69 -9.47
CA ALA A 165 -9.77 -5.68 -10.84
C ALA A 165 -11.31 -5.81 -10.93
N ASP A 166 -11.99 -6.24 -9.86
CA ASP A 166 -13.45 -6.32 -9.77
C ASP A 166 -14.06 -5.33 -8.76
N ASP A 167 -13.26 -4.63 -7.96
CA ASP A 167 -13.71 -3.63 -6.97
C ASP A 167 -13.80 -2.23 -7.59
N HIS A 168 -12.66 -1.61 -7.89
CA HIS A 168 -12.54 -0.24 -8.40
C HIS A 168 -11.40 -0.11 -9.41
N TYR A 169 -11.38 0.98 -10.19
CA TYR A 169 -10.40 1.21 -11.27
C TYR A 169 -10.18 -0.04 -12.14
N ARG A 170 -11.26 -0.76 -12.42
CA ARG A 170 -11.26 -2.14 -12.91
C ARG A 170 -10.43 -2.29 -14.16
N TRP A 171 -10.58 -1.37 -15.12
CA TRP A 171 -9.79 -1.39 -16.34
C TRP A 171 -8.30 -1.26 -16.07
N ILE A 172 -7.90 -0.40 -15.13
CA ILE A 172 -6.49 -0.14 -14.79
C ILE A 172 -5.83 -1.40 -14.23
N TYR A 173 -6.43 -2.02 -13.20
CA TYR A 173 -5.94 -3.28 -12.63
C TYR A 173 -5.90 -4.41 -13.68
N ARG A 174 -6.97 -4.57 -14.46
CA ARG A 174 -7.01 -5.55 -15.56
C ARG A 174 -5.94 -5.28 -16.62
N GLN A 175 -5.67 -4.01 -16.93
CA GLN A 175 -4.67 -3.61 -17.90
C GLN A 175 -3.27 -3.97 -17.43
N VAL A 176 -2.95 -3.70 -16.16
CA VAL A 176 -1.66 -4.08 -15.55
C VAL A 176 -1.51 -5.61 -15.50
N LEU A 177 -2.55 -6.35 -15.11
CA LEU A 177 -2.52 -7.82 -15.10
C LEU A 177 -2.35 -8.44 -16.50
N ARG A 178 -2.95 -7.83 -17.53
CA ARG A 178 -2.91 -8.33 -18.91
C ARG A 178 -1.60 -8.00 -19.60
N GLU A 179 -1.07 -6.81 -19.38
CA GLU A 179 0.09 -6.28 -20.12
C GLU A 179 1.15 -5.67 -19.18
N PRO A 180 1.61 -6.38 -18.13
CA PRO A 180 2.51 -5.82 -17.13
C PRO A 180 3.83 -5.37 -17.76
N GLU A 181 4.33 -6.10 -18.75
CA GLU A 181 5.58 -5.78 -19.46
C GLU A 181 5.53 -4.44 -20.19
N LYS A 182 4.36 -4.02 -20.72
CA LYS A 182 4.24 -2.74 -21.43
C LYS A 182 4.31 -1.56 -20.47
N VAL A 183 3.60 -1.65 -19.35
CA VAL A 183 3.65 -0.61 -18.30
C VAL A 183 5.04 -0.61 -17.67
N GLY A 184 5.59 -1.79 -17.40
CA GLY A 184 6.93 -1.96 -16.84
C GLY A 184 8.06 -1.42 -17.69
N ALA A 185 7.97 -1.56 -19.01
CA ALA A 185 8.93 -0.95 -19.93
C ALA A 185 8.93 0.58 -19.81
N VAL A 186 7.75 1.20 -19.70
CA VAL A 186 7.63 2.65 -19.48
C VAL A 186 8.21 3.05 -18.13
N VAL A 187 7.84 2.36 -17.07
CA VAL A 187 8.34 2.63 -15.71
C VAL A 187 9.87 2.54 -15.67
N LYS A 188 10.46 1.48 -16.23
CA LYS A 188 11.92 1.30 -16.28
C LYS A 188 12.60 2.36 -17.14
N ALA A 189 12.07 2.67 -18.31
CA ALA A 189 12.65 3.67 -19.22
C ALA A 189 12.67 5.08 -18.61
N ASN A 190 11.78 5.38 -17.67
CA ASN A 190 11.72 6.66 -16.97
C ASN A 190 12.38 6.62 -15.58
N GLY A 191 13.07 5.54 -15.21
CA GLY A 191 13.78 5.45 -13.94
C GLY A 191 12.86 5.38 -12.70
N LEU A 192 11.59 5.02 -12.86
CA LEU A 192 10.59 5.00 -11.79
C LEU A 192 10.58 3.67 -11.03
N ILE A 193 11.74 3.18 -10.61
CA ILE A 193 11.83 1.99 -9.75
C ILE A 193 12.35 2.42 -8.38
N PRO A 194 11.58 2.22 -7.31
CA PRO A 194 12.06 2.51 -5.96
C PRO A 194 13.40 1.82 -5.67
N GLY A 195 14.36 2.62 -5.21
CA GLY A 195 15.72 2.16 -4.89
C GLY A 195 15.76 1.21 -3.71
N PRO A 196 16.88 0.48 -3.50
CA PRO A 196 17.14 -0.18 -2.23
C PRO A 196 17.26 0.83 -1.08
#